data_AF-A0A4R6ZMI8-F1
#
_entry.id   AF-A0A4R6ZMI8-F1
#
_cell.length_a   1.000
_cell.length_b   1.000
_cell.length_c   1.000
_cell.angle_alpha   90.00
_cell.angle_beta   90.00
_cell.angle_gamma   90.00
#
_symmetry.space_group_name_H-M   'P 1'
#
loop_
_entity.id
_entity.type
_entity.pdbx_description
1 polymer ?
#
loop_
_entity_poly.entity_id
_entity_poly.type
_entity_poly.pdbx_seq_one_letter_code
_entity_poly.pdbx_strand_id
1 'polypeptide(L)' 'MTLDQAFAGIVRTKLRVLGIKQYELAEMLEIKPQYLSDILNNNRKGEEHKAKIREILDIKEADYK' A
#
# COMPACT_ATOMS: atom_id res chain seq x y z
N MET A 1 15.30 -7.96 3.98
CA MET A 1 13.96 -7.37 3.76
C MET A 1 13.55 -7.69 2.35
N THR A 2 12.35 -8.22 2.11
CA THR A 2 11.86 -8.44 0.73
C THR A 2 11.33 -7.14 0.12
N LEU A 3 11.27 -7.05 -1.21
CA LEU A 3 10.67 -5.91 -1.93
C LEU A 3 9.24 -5.63 -1.44
N ASP A 4 8.46 -6.67 -1.17
CA ASP A 4 7.10 -6.51 -0.66
C ASP A 4 7.06 -5.96 0.78
N GLN A 5 7.99 -6.37 1.64
CA GLN A 5 8.13 -5.78 2.98
C GLN A 5 8.53 -4.30 2.93
N ALA A 6 9.45 -3.95 2.02
CA ALA A 6 9.86 -2.56 1.78
C ALA A 6 8.67 -1.71 1.29
N PHE A 7 7.93 -2.23 0.32
CA PHE A 7 6.72 -1.61 -0.21
C PHE A 7 5.68 -1.34 0.89
N ALA A 8 5.37 -2.34 1.72
CA ALA A 8 4.42 -2.15 2.80
C ALA A 8 4.90 -1.13 3.85
N GLY A 9 6.22 -1.02 4.08
CA GLY A 9 6.82 -0.01 4.93
C GLY A 9 6.64 1.41 4.38
N ILE A 10 6.91 1.62 3.09
CA ILE A 10 6.75 2.93 2.46
C ILE A 10 5.28 3.35 2.39
N VAL A 11 4.35 2.41 2.12
CA VAL A 11 2.91 2.68 2.14
C VAL A 11 2.47 3.22 3.50
N ARG A 12 2.84 2.54 4.60
CA ARG A 12 2.50 2.98 5.96
C ARG A 12 3.09 4.36 6.28
N THR A 13 4.31 4.63 5.80
CA THR A 13 4.97 5.93 5.98
C THR A 13 4.21 7.03 5.23
N LYS A 14 3.87 6.81 3.95
CA LYS A 14 3.13 7.77 3.13
C LYS A 14 1.73 8.05 3.69
N LEU A 15 1.01 7.01 4.11
CA LEU A 15 -0.26 7.14 4.81
C LEU A 15 -0.15 8.07 6.02
N ARG A 16 0.87 7.86 6.86
CA ARG A 16 1.12 8.71 8.03
C ARG A 16 1.43 10.16 7.67
N VAL A 17 2.27 10.38 6.66
CA VAL A 17 2.64 11.73 6.20
C VAL A 17 1.45 12.48 5.62
N LEU A 18 0.58 11.78 4.88
CA LEU A 18 -0.62 12.36 4.28
C LEU A 18 -1.80 12.45 5.25
N GLY A 19 -1.67 11.91 6.47
CA GLY A 19 -2.77 11.84 7.44
C GLY A 19 -3.92 10.91 7.02
N ILE A 20 -3.68 10.01 6.06
CA ILE A 20 -4.67 9.06 5.53
C ILE A 20 -4.60 7.78 6.36
N LYS A 21 -5.75 7.30 6.84
CA LYS A 21 -5.84 6.02 7.55
C LYS A 21 -5.93 4.87 6.54
N GLN A 22 -5.48 3.68 6.96
CA GLN A 22 -5.48 2.51 6.08
C GLN A 22 -6.89 2.14 5.57
N TYR A 23 -7.96 2.34 6.35
CA TYR A 23 -9.32 2.07 5.85
C TYR A 23 -9.75 3.06 4.77
N GLU A 24 -9.32 4.32 4.84
CA GLU A 24 -9.62 5.35 3.84
C GLU A 24 -8.93 5.01 2.51
N LEU A 25 -7.69 4.52 2.57
CA LEU A 25 -7.03 3.98 1.38
C LEU A 25 -7.77 2.78 0.80
N ALA A 26 -8.32 1.90 1.65
CA ALA A 26 -9.11 0.76 1.18
C ALA A 26 -10.41 1.23 0.47
N GLU A 27 -11.05 2.28 0.99
CA GLU A 27 -12.22 2.91 0.37
C GLU A 27 -11.86 3.55 -0.99
N MET A 28 -10.73 4.26 -1.09
CA MET A 28 -10.24 4.83 -2.36
C MET A 28 -9.92 3.76 -3.41
N LEU A 29 -9.54 2.57 -2.96
CA LEU A 29 -9.27 1.41 -3.82
C LEU A 29 -10.52 0.56 -4.11
N GLU A 30 -11.67 0.92 -3.53
CA GLU A 30 -12.92 0.17 -3.60
C GLU A 30 -12.78 -1.30 -3.14
N ILE A 31 -11.97 -1.52 -2.10
CA ILE A 31 -11.72 -2.85 -1.52
C ILE A 31 -12.04 -2.90 -0.03
N LYS A 32 -12.19 -4.13 0.49
CA LYS A 32 -12.32 -4.34 1.93
C LYS A 32 -11.00 -4.02 2.65
N PRO A 33 -11.04 -3.36 3.83
CA PRO A 33 -9.84 -3.07 4.62
C PRO A 33 -8.99 -4.31 4.96
N GLN A 34 -9.64 -5.47 5.17
CA GLN A 34 -8.94 -6.74 5.39
C GLN A 34 -8.13 -7.16 4.17
N TYR A 35 -8.65 -6.92 2.96
CA TYR A 35 -7.95 -7.25 1.71
C TYR A 35 -6.71 -6.36 1.52
N LEU A 36 -6.82 -5.06 1.84
CA LEU A 36 -5.65 -4.18 1.86
C LEU A 36 -4.62 -4.63 2.90
N SER A 37 -5.07 -5.02 4.10
CA SER A 37 -4.19 -5.55 5.15
C SER A 37 -3.45 -6.80 4.67
N ASP A 38 -4.13 -7.73 3.99
CA ASP A 38 -3.52 -8.92 3.41
C ASP A 38 -2.43 -8.57 2.38
N ILE A 39 -2.66 -7.56 1.54
CA ILE A 39 -1.66 -7.07 0.58
C ILE A 39 -0.44 -6.50 1.32
N LEU A 40 -0.65 -5.65 2.34
CA LEU A 40 0.43 -5.00 3.10
C LEU A 40 1.16 -5.94 4.08
N ASN A 41 0.62 -7.13 4.31
CA ASN A 41 1.24 -8.20 5.10
C ASN A 41 1.82 -9.32 4.22
N ASN A 42 1.81 -9.16 2.89
CA ASN A 42 2.28 -10.13 1.91
C ASN A 42 1.54 -11.48 1.92
N ASN A 43 0.34 -11.52 2.48
CA ASN A 43 -0.55 -12.68 2.44
C ASN A 43 -1.20 -12.83 1.05
N ARG A 44 -1.15 -11.78 0.22
CA ARG A 44 -1.65 -11.75 -1.17
C ARG A 44 -0.71 -10.93 -2.07
N LYS A 45 -0.54 -11.35 -3.32
CA LYS A 45 0.25 -10.60 -4.32
C LYS A 45 -0.39 -9.25 -4.65
N GLY A 46 -1.66 -9.24 -5.04
CA GLY A 46 -2.43 -8.00 -5.25
C GLY A 46 -1.80 -6.99 -6.21
N GLU A 47 -1.12 -7.45 -7.28
CA GLU A 47 -0.29 -6.59 -8.15
C GLU A 47 -1.03 -5.38 -8.74
N GLU A 48 -2.26 -5.58 -9.21
CA GLU A 48 -3.10 -4.49 -9.73
C GLU A 48 -3.40 -3.43 -8.65
N HIS A 49 -3.57 -3.87 -7.41
CA HIS A 49 -3.88 -3.00 -6.30
C HIS A 49 -2.61 -2.28 -5.82
N LYS A 50 -1.45 -2.95 -5.85
CA LYS A 50 -0.15 -2.30 -5.61
C LYS A 50 0.15 -1.23 -6.66
N ALA A 51 -0.27 -1.40 -7.91
CA ALA A 51 -0.16 -0.35 -8.94
C ALA A 51 -1.02 0.87 -8.57
N LYS A 52 -2.31 0.67 -8.26
CA LYS A 52 -3.20 1.75 -7.82
C LYS A 52 -2.72 2.44 -6.55
N ILE A 53 -2.20 1.70 -5.56
CA ILE A 53 -1.64 2.26 -4.33
C ILE A 53 -0.45 3.19 -4.65
N ARG A 54 0.40 2.81 -5.60
CA ARG A 54 1.52 3.65 -6.03
C ARG A 54 1.05 4.96 -6.65
N GLU A 55 0.01 4.90 -7.47
CA GLU A 55 -0.59 6.08 -8.09
C GLU A 55 -1.23 7.01 -7.06
N ILE A 56 -2.05 6.47 -6.15
CA ILE A 56 -2.76 7.25 -5.11
C ILE A 56 -1.77 7.92 -4.14
N LEU A 57 -0.71 7.21 -3.75
CA LEU A 57 0.23 7.68 -2.73
C LEU A 57 1.50 8.33 -3.32
N ASP A 58 1.58 8.46 -4.65
CA ASP A 58 2.76 8.92 -5.38
C ASP A 58 4.04 8.23 -4.88
N ILE A 59 4.04 6.89 -4.97
CA ILE A 59 5.17 6.04 -4.58
C ILE A 59 5.88 5.57 -5.85
N LYS A 60 7.18 5.87 -5.94
CA LYS A 60 8.06 5.42 -7.03
C LYS A 60 8.79 4.16 -6.60
N GLU A 61 9.19 3.32 -7.56
CA GLU A 61 9.97 2.12 -7.23
C GLU A 61 11.24 2.46 -6.44
N ALA A 62 11.90 3.57 -6.76
CA ALA A 62 13.10 4.04 -6.05
C ALA A 62 12.89 4.31 -4.56
N ASP A 63 11.64 4.46 -4.09
CA ASP A 63 11.34 4.71 -2.68
C ASP A 63 11.43 3.44 -1.82
N TYR A 64 11.48 2.25 -2.42
CA TYR A 64 11.48 0.97 -1.72
C TYR A 64 12.32 -0.13 -2.40
N LYS A 65 13.19 0.25 -3.34
CA LYS A 65 14.16 -0.63 -4.01
C LYS A 65 15.47 -0.72 -3.27
#